data_AF-A0A2J6RVV2-F1
#
_entry.id   AF-A0A2J6RVV2-F1
#
_cell.length_a   1.000
_cell.length_b   1.000
_cell.length_c   1.000
_cell.angle_alpha   90.00
_cell.angle_beta   90.00
_cell.angle_gamma   90.00
#
_symmetry.space_group_name_H-M   'P 1'
#
loop_
_entity.id
_entity.type
_entity.pdbx_description
1 polymer ?
#
loop_
_entity_poly.entity_id
_entity_poly.type
_entity_poly.pdbx_seq_one_letter_code
_entity_poly.pdbx_strand_id
1 'polypeptide(L)'
;MLVLALGSAKPVVRFVLLLSGAYASFHFIRWDTLLFVCGIIFAELRILRKSSSYTLEKLHANTTIVTTLRLASAIFWIAILVFSLFLGSWPANLACQSPGFQHICPYTPSQYTGLAQQYFWISVGAVLLLLSLENFEPLQKPFVTPLANYFGDISFGLYIVHFPFLQTVGRWIIVNTIRHTGSPGFGYQAFPRGFFLGGVLITPFIIWLADIHWRLFDVTSVKFARWLSLKCFAAKKKISSNIRGANLISA
;
A
#
# COMPACT_ATOMS: atom_id res chain seq x y z
N MET A 1 -12.11 -3.80 11.13
CA MET A 1 -13.52 -4.20 11.29
C MET A 1 -14.27 -4.36 9.96
N LEU A 2 -14.12 -3.45 8.99
CA LEU A 2 -14.77 -3.53 7.66
C LEU A 2 -14.58 -4.89 6.95
N VAL A 3 -13.34 -5.40 6.89
CA VAL A 3 -13.02 -6.69 6.23
C VAL A 3 -13.68 -7.88 6.93
N LEU A 4 -13.74 -7.87 8.27
CA LEU A 4 -14.36 -8.94 9.05
C LEU A 4 -15.89 -8.94 8.90
N ALA A 5 -16.50 -7.74 8.87
CA ALA A 5 -17.94 -7.58 8.69
C ALA A 5 -18.41 -8.03 7.29
N LEU A 6 -17.60 -7.78 6.27
CA LEU A 6 -17.94 -8.13 4.88
C LEU A 6 -17.54 -9.56 4.49
N GLY A 7 -16.86 -10.30 5.37
CA GLY A 7 -16.36 -11.65 5.07
C GLY A 7 -17.44 -12.68 4.78
N SER A 8 -18.66 -12.48 5.28
CA SER A 8 -19.82 -13.37 5.05
C SER A 8 -20.75 -12.90 3.92
N ALA A 9 -20.49 -11.73 3.32
CA ALA A 9 -21.35 -11.18 2.28
C ALA A 9 -21.08 -11.84 0.91
N LYS A 10 -22.11 -11.91 0.06
CA LYS A 10 -21.95 -12.36 -1.34
C LYS A 10 -20.96 -11.43 -2.07
N PRO A 11 -20.11 -11.93 -3.00
CA PRO A 11 -19.07 -11.14 -3.65
C PRO A 11 -19.56 -9.83 -4.29
N VAL A 12 -20.71 -9.86 -4.98
CA VAL A 12 -21.30 -8.66 -5.61
C VAL A 12 -21.74 -7.63 -4.56
N VAL A 13 -22.42 -8.08 -3.51
CA VAL A 13 -22.87 -7.21 -2.40
C VAL A 13 -21.66 -6.58 -1.70
N ARG A 14 -20.64 -7.40 -1.44
CA ARG A 14 -19.38 -6.93 -0.86
C ARG A 14 -18.71 -5.87 -1.74
N PHE A 15 -18.64 -6.10 -3.05
CA PHE A 15 -18.03 -5.15 -3.99
C PHE A 15 -18.77 -3.81 -4.03
N VAL A 16 -20.11 -3.83 -4.07
CA VAL A 16 -20.94 -2.62 -4.01
C VAL A 16 -20.74 -1.86 -2.70
N LEU A 17 -20.69 -2.56 -1.56
CA LEU A 17 -20.44 -1.94 -0.25
C LEU A 17 -19.04 -1.35 -0.13
N LEU A 18 -18.03 -1.97 -0.75
CA LEU A 18 -16.68 -1.42 -0.80
C LEU A 18 -16.62 -0.16 -1.67
N LEU A 19 -17.28 -0.16 -2.83
CA LEU A 19 -17.34 1.04 -3.69
C LEU A 19 -18.08 2.19 -3.01
N SER A 20 -19.19 1.93 -2.33
CA SER A 20 -19.91 2.96 -1.58
C SER A 20 -19.07 3.48 -0.40
N GLY A 21 -18.36 2.60 0.31
CA GLY A 21 -17.43 2.98 1.38
C GLY A 21 -16.26 3.81 0.87
N ALA A 22 -15.69 3.48 -0.29
CA ALA A 22 -14.64 4.26 -0.94
C ALA A 22 -15.16 5.66 -1.32
N TYR A 23 -16.33 5.74 -1.95
CA TYR A 23 -16.96 7.02 -2.29
C TYR A 23 -17.25 7.88 -1.05
N ALA A 24 -17.81 7.30 0.01
CA ALA A 24 -18.05 8.00 1.27
C ALA A 24 -16.74 8.50 1.89
N SER A 25 -15.70 7.66 1.93
CA SER A 25 -14.38 8.04 2.45
C SER A 25 -13.77 9.20 1.67
N PHE A 26 -13.94 9.18 0.34
CA PHE A 26 -13.51 10.26 -0.54
C PHE A 26 -14.30 11.56 -0.31
N HIS A 27 -15.58 11.45 0.02
CA HIS A 27 -16.40 12.62 0.32
C HIS A 27 -16.06 13.24 1.68
N PHE A 28 -15.76 12.43 2.69
CA PHE A 28 -15.41 12.88 4.04
C PHE A 28 -13.92 13.17 4.25
N ILE A 29 -13.13 13.29 3.18
CA ILE A 29 -11.69 13.65 3.24
C ILE A 29 -10.87 12.59 4.02
N ARG A 30 -11.39 11.36 4.13
CA ARG A 30 -10.72 10.21 4.77
C ARG A 30 -9.87 9.47 3.74
N TRP A 31 -8.79 10.12 3.31
CA TRP A 31 -7.85 9.62 2.30
C TRP A 31 -7.19 8.30 2.71
N ASP A 32 -6.88 8.14 4.00
CA ASP A 32 -6.35 6.93 4.63
C ASP A 32 -7.30 5.73 4.45
N THR A 33 -8.58 5.95 4.74
CA THR A 33 -9.61 4.91 4.65
C THR A 33 -9.93 4.58 3.20
N LEU A 34 -9.96 5.60 2.32
CA LEU A 34 -10.10 5.42 0.88
C LEU A 34 -9.04 4.47 0.33
N LEU A 35 -7.75 4.77 0.57
CA LEU A 35 -6.65 3.97 0.03
C LEU A 35 -6.69 2.52 0.54
N PHE A 36 -7.04 2.34 1.81
CA PHE A 36 -7.25 1.02 2.39
C PHE A 36 -8.38 0.25 1.68
N VAL A 37 -9.54 0.88 1.45
CA VAL A 37 -10.67 0.25 0.77
C VAL A 37 -10.35 -0.03 -0.70
N CYS A 38 -9.67 0.88 -1.39
CA CYS A 38 -9.20 0.67 -2.77
C CYS A 38 -8.31 -0.58 -2.86
N GLY A 39 -7.37 -0.78 -1.92
CA GLY A 39 -6.56 -2.00 -1.88
C GLY A 39 -7.39 -3.29 -1.79
N ILE A 40 -8.48 -3.29 -1.01
CA ILE A 40 -9.41 -4.43 -0.93
C ILE A 40 -10.13 -4.64 -2.27
N ILE A 41 -10.58 -3.56 -2.90
CA ILE A 41 -11.24 -3.60 -4.22
C ILE A 41 -10.30 -4.22 -5.26
N PHE A 42 -9.02 -3.80 -5.29
CA PHE A 42 -8.02 -4.38 -6.19
C PHE A 42 -7.81 -5.87 -5.94
N ALA A 43 -7.76 -6.31 -4.67
CA ALA A 43 -7.64 -7.73 -4.34
C ALA A 43 -8.84 -8.54 -4.85
N GLU A 44 -10.06 -8.03 -4.70
CA GLU A 44 -11.28 -8.67 -5.24
C GLU A 44 -11.24 -8.73 -6.78
N LEU A 45 -10.88 -7.62 -7.44
CA LEU A 45 -10.73 -7.58 -8.90
C LEU A 45 -9.70 -8.59 -9.41
N ARG A 46 -8.60 -8.76 -8.68
CA ARG A 46 -7.56 -9.74 -9.02
C ARG A 46 -8.06 -11.17 -8.92
N ILE A 47 -8.86 -11.50 -7.89
CA ILE A 47 -9.50 -12.82 -7.75
C ILE A 47 -10.46 -13.07 -8.92
N LEU A 48 -11.29 -12.09 -9.27
CA LEU A 48 -12.24 -12.18 -10.40
C LEU A 48 -11.50 -12.34 -11.74
N ARG A 49 -10.42 -11.58 -11.96
CA ARG A 49 -9.62 -11.67 -13.18
C ARG A 49 -8.95 -13.03 -13.33
N LYS A 50 -8.40 -13.59 -12.25
CA LYS A 50 -7.79 -14.92 -12.27
C LYS A 50 -8.78 -16.01 -12.71
N SER A 51 -10.06 -15.88 -12.35
CA SER A 51 -11.11 -16.78 -12.83
C SER A 51 -11.42 -16.64 -14.32
N SER A 52 -11.22 -15.44 -14.90
CA SER A 52 -11.54 -15.12 -16.30
C SER A 52 -10.37 -15.41 -17.26
N SER A 53 -9.13 -15.17 -16.83
CA SER A 53 -7.92 -15.42 -17.64
C SER A 53 -7.79 -16.88 -18.10
N TYR A 54 -8.22 -17.85 -17.29
CA TYR A 54 -8.26 -19.28 -17.67
C TYR A 54 -9.14 -19.53 -18.92
N THR A 55 -10.23 -18.78 -19.05
CA THR A 55 -11.16 -18.90 -20.19
C THR A 55 -10.60 -18.26 -21.46
N LEU A 56 -9.84 -17.17 -21.31
CA LEU A 56 -9.34 -16.34 -22.41
C LEU A 56 -8.05 -16.91 -23.02
N GLU A 57 -7.19 -17.56 -22.22
CA GLU A 57 -6.00 -18.28 -22.70
C GLU A 57 -6.36 -19.43 -23.66
N LYS A 58 -7.56 -20.00 -23.50
CA LYS A 58 -8.11 -21.05 -24.38
C LYS A 58 -8.59 -20.52 -25.75
N LEU A 59 -8.73 -19.19 -25.91
CA LEU A 59 -9.32 -18.55 -27.09
C LEU A 59 -8.29 -17.83 -28.00
N HIS A 60 -7.07 -17.57 -27.53
CA HIS A 60 -6.08 -16.78 -28.27
C HIS A 60 -5.16 -17.64 -29.16
N ALA A 61 -5.65 -17.97 -30.36
CA ALA A 61 -4.89 -18.66 -31.42
C ALA A 61 -4.44 -17.75 -32.60
N ASN A 62 -4.63 -16.42 -32.53
CA ASN A 62 -4.27 -15.50 -33.63
C ASN A 62 -3.23 -14.44 -33.21
N THR A 63 -2.10 -14.39 -33.92
CA THR A 63 -0.81 -13.92 -33.38
C THR A 63 -0.46 -12.45 -33.67
N THR A 64 -1.08 -11.77 -34.64
CA THR A 64 -0.63 -10.43 -35.10
C THR A 64 -1.41 -9.24 -34.51
N ILE A 65 -2.74 -9.33 -34.42
CA ILE A 65 -3.58 -8.30 -33.77
C ILE A 65 -3.29 -8.23 -32.27
N VAL A 66 -2.95 -9.36 -31.66
CA VAL A 66 -2.63 -9.45 -30.23
C VAL A 66 -1.33 -8.71 -29.89
N THR A 67 -0.34 -8.66 -30.79
CA THR A 67 0.95 -7.98 -30.51
C THR A 67 0.83 -6.46 -30.52
N THR A 68 0.07 -5.88 -31.46
CA THR A 68 -0.11 -4.42 -31.53
C THR A 68 -0.95 -3.90 -30.37
N LEU A 69 -2.01 -4.62 -30.00
CA LEU A 69 -2.83 -4.31 -28.83
C LEU A 69 -2.03 -4.42 -27.52
N ARG A 70 -1.13 -5.41 -27.40
CA ARG A 70 -0.22 -5.53 -26.25
C ARG A 70 0.74 -4.36 -26.14
N LEU A 71 1.32 -3.91 -27.25
CA LEU A 71 2.22 -2.76 -27.25
C LEU A 71 1.49 -1.46 -26.88
N ALA A 72 0.33 -1.21 -27.48
CA ALA A 72 -0.50 -0.05 -27.14
C ALA A 72 -0.91 -0.07 -25.65
N SER A 73 -1.32 -1.24 -25.14
CA SER A 73 -1.62 -1.41 -23.72
C SER A 73 -0.41 -1.17 -22.83
N ALA A 74 0.78 -1.65 -23.20
CA ALA A 74 2.01 -1.42 -22.45
C ALA A 74 2.35 0.06 -22.37
N ILE A 75 2.31 0.78 -23.50
CA ILE A 75 2.57 2.23 -23.55
C ILE A 75 1.55 2.97 -22.68
N PHE A 76 0.27 2.60 -22.77
CA PHE A 76 -0.78 3.19 -21.94
C PHE A 76 -0.50 3.01 -20.45
N TRP A 77 -0.20 1.79 -19.99
CA TRP A 77 0.06 1.54 -18.57
C TRP A 77 1.35 2.19 -18.06
N ILE A 78 2.39 2.29 -18.90
CA ILE A 78 3.60 3.05 -18.59
C ILE A 78 3.28 4.54 -18.46
N ALA A 79 2.47 5.10 -19.36
CA ALA A 79 2.05 6.50 -19.27
C ALA A 79 1.24 6.77 -17.99
N ILE A 80 0.32 5.86 -17.62
CA ILE A 80 -0.40 5.93 -16.34
C ILE A 80 0.57 5.84 -15.16
N LEU A 81 1.57 4.97 -15.20
CA LEU A 81 2.57 4.88 -14.13
C LEU A 81 3.33 6.20 -13.98
N VAL A 82 3.85 6.77 -15.08
CA VAL A 82 4.58 8.04 -15.05
C VAL A 82 3.68 9.17 -14.52
N PHE A 83 2.43 9.23 -14.97
CA PHE A 83 1.47 10.20 -14.47
C PHE A 83 1.14 10.01 -12.98
N SER A 84 1.06 8.76 -12.52
CA SER A 84 0.83 8.44 -11.10
C SER A 84 1.98 8.88 -10.21
N LEU A 85 3.23 8.72 -10.68
CA LEU A 85 4.44 9.20 -9.98
C LEU A 85 4.51 10.72 -9.97
N PHE A 86 4.09 11.38 -11.05
CA PHE A 86 3.95 12.83 -11.10
C PHE A 86 2.95 13.33 -10.04
N LEU A 87 1.74 12.74 -9.97
CA LEU A 87 0.76 13.09 -8.93
C LEU A 87 1.24 12.77 -7.52
N GLY A 88 1.94 11.65 -7.33
CA GLY A 88 2.54 11.26 -6.05
C GLY A 88 3.65 12.19 -5.57
N SER A 89 4.24 12.96 -6.48
CA SER A 89 5.26 13.98 -6.20
C SER A 89 4.67 15.36 -5.91
N TRP A 90 3.43 15.41 -5.39
CA TRP A 90 2.73 16.66 -5.13
C TRP A 90 3.53 17.56 -4.16
N PRO A 91 3.86 18.81 -4.54
CA PRO A 91 4.67 19.69 -3.70
C PRO A 91 3.98 20.02 -2.37
N ALA A 92 4.70 19.93 -1.27
CA ALA A 92 4.17 20.27 0.06
C ALA A 92 3.83 21.77 0.18
N ASN A 93 4.58 22.62 -0.51
CA ASN A 93 4.39 24.07 -0.53
C ASN A 93 4.25 24.55 -1.97
N LEU A 94 3.41 25.58 -2.18
CA LEU A 94 3.27 26.29 -3.45
C LEU A 94 2.96 25.38 -4.66
N ALA A 95 2.22 24.28 -4.46
CA ALA A 95 1.90 23.33 -5.52
C ALA A 95 1.20 24.00 -6.73
N CYS A 96 0.28 24.92 -6.48
CA CYS A 96 -0.46 25.63 -7.54
C CYS A 96 0.38 26.65 -8.32
N GLN A 97 1.58 26.99 -7.84
CA GLN A 97 2.55 27.85 -8.55
C GLN A 97 3.67 27.03 -9.20
N SER A 98 3.74 25.74 -8.89
CA SER A 98 4.78 24.87 -9.40
C SER A 98 4.49 24.46 -10.85
N PRO A 99 5.49 24.49 -11.74
CA PRO A 99 5.32 24.04 -13.12
C PRO A 99 4.72 22.63 -13.20
N GLY A 100 3.80 22.42 -14.14
CA GLY A 100 3.03 21.18 -14.28
C GLY A 100 1.83 21.10 -13.31
N PHE A 101 2.06 21.20 -12.00
CA PHE A 101 1.01 21.10 -10.98
C PHE A 101 0.01 22.25 -11.01
N GLN A 102 0.45 23.44 -11.43
CA GLN A 102 -0.42 24.61 -11.64
C GLN A 102 -1.63 24.31 -12.54
N HIS A 103 -1.48 23.42 -13.53
CA HIS A 103 -2.57 23.07 -14.45
C HIS A 103 -3.55 22.08 -13.85
N ILE A 104 -3.10 21.29 -12.86
CA ILE A 104 -3.92 20.27 -12.19
C ILE A 104 -4.65 20.86 -10.98
N CYS A 105 -4.04 21.83 -10.30
CA CYS A 105 -4.58 22.47 -9.11
C CYS A 105 -6.05 22.93 -9.25
N PRO A 106 -6.50 23.56 -10.36
CA PRO A 106 -7.90 23.98 -10.52
C PRO A 106 -8.93 22.84 -10.51
N TYR A 107 -8.51 21.60 -10.79
CA TYR A 107 -9.39 20.42 -10.77
C TYR A 107 -9.54 19.80 -9.38
N THR A 108 -8.94 20.42 -8.35
CA THR A 108 -9.11 19.97 -6.97
C THR A 108 -10.54 20.25 -6.53
N PRO A 109 -11.29 19.25 -6.02
CA PRO A 109 -12.63 19.49 -5.52
C PRO A 109 -12.64 20.51 -4.37
N SER A 110 -13.71 21.31 -4.29
CA SER A 110 -13.82 22.41 -3.32
C SER A 110 -13.76 21.97 -1.86
N GLN A 111 -14.03 20.70 -1.56
CA GLN A 111 -13.90 20.15 -0.21
C GLN A 111 -12.43 20.00 0.24
N TYR A 112 -11.49 19.89 -0.69
CA TYR A 112 -10.09 19.60 -0.42
C TYR A 112 -9.25 20.88 -0.44
N THR A 113 -9.32 21.67 0.64
CA THR A 113 -8.62 22.95 0.77
C THR A 113 -7.34 22.84 1.62
N GLY A 114 -6.39 23.74 1.38
CA GLY A 114 -5.14 23.81 2.13
C GLY A 114 -4.33 22.51 2.08
N LEU A 115 -3.97 21.98 3.25
CA LEU A 115 -3.22 20.72 3.35
C LEU A 115 -4.02 19.48 2.89
N ALA A 116 -5.35 19.58 2.74
CA ALA A 116 -6.14 18.45 2.24
C ALA A 116 -5.92 18.21 0.74
N GLN A 117 -5.60 19.25 -0.02
CA GLN A 117 -5.37 19.19 -1.46
C GLN A 117 -4.27 18.19 -1.84
N GLN A 118 -3.16 18.17 -1.12
CA GLN A 118 -2.07 17.22 -1.38
C GLN A 118 -2.52 15.77 -1.16
N TYR A 119 -3.31 15.50 -0.11
CA TYR A 119 -3.78 14.15 0.19
C TYR A 119 -4.73 13.62 -0.88
N PHE A 120 -5.52 14.50 -1.50
CA PHE A 120 -6.36 14.14 -2.65
C PHE A 120 -5.51 13.62 -3.81
N TRP A 121 -4.58 14.43 -4.31
CA TRP A 121 -3.79 14.08 -5.50
C TRP A 121 -2.83 12.92 -5.27
N ILE A 122 -2.22 12.83 -4.08
CA ILE A 122 -1.38 11.68 -3.70
C ILE A 122 -2.22 10.40 -3.64
N SER A 123 -3.47 10.47 -3.14
CA SER A 123 -4.34 9.30 -3.09
C SER A 123 -4.76 8.83 -4.48
N VAL A 124 -5.13 9.77 -5.36
CA VAL A 124 -5.40 9.47 -6.78
C VAL A 124 -4.17 8.85 -7.44
N GLY A 125 -2.99 9.43 -7.23
CA GLY A 125 -1.72 8.91 -7.70
C GLY A 125 -1.47 7.48 -7.22
N ALA A 126 -1.65 7.19 -5.93
CA ALA A 126 -1.46 5.85 -5.37
C ALA A 126 -2.40 4.80 -5.99
N VAL A 127 -3.67 5.14 -6.21
CA VAL A 127 -4.64 4.25 -6.88
C VAL A 127 -4.24 3.98 -8.33
N LEU A 128 -3.85 5.02 -9.08
CA LEU A 128 -3.39 4.88 -10.47
C LEU A 128 -2.08 4.08 -10.57
N LEU A 129 -1.17 4.29 -9.61
CA LEU A 129 0.08 3.54 -9.51
C LEU A 129 -0.21 2.05 -9.36
N LEU A 130 -1.04 1.67 -8.39
CA LEU A 130 -1.39 0.28 -8.17
C LEU A 130 -2.15 -0.32 -9.37
N LEU A 131 -3.05 0.46 -9.99
CA LEU A 131 -3.74 0.05 -11.21
C LEU A 131 -2.76 -0.22 -12.36
N SER A 132 -1.75 0.62 -12.57
CA SER A 132 -0.75 0.40 -13.62
C SER A 132 0.07 -0.87 -13.38
N LEU A 133 0.48 -1.11 -12.13
CA LEU A 133 1.22 -2.30 -11.74
C LEU A 133 0.39 -3.58 -11.94
N GLU A 134 -0.88 -3.58 -11.51
CA GLU A 134 -1.78 -4.74 -11.61
C GLU A 134 -2.16 -5.10 -13.06
N ASN A 135 -2.02 -4.18 -14.03
CA ASN A 135 -2.38 -4.42 -15.43
C ASN A 135 -1.18 -4.61 -16.37
N PHE A 136 0.05 -4.36 -15.93
CA PHE A 136 1.25 -4.56 -16.73
C PHE A 136 2.38 -5.23 -15.93
N GLU A 137 2.44 -6.56 -16.03
CA GLU A 137 3.35 -7.44 -15.29
C GLU A 137 4.85 -7.05 -15.35
N PRO A 138 5.41 -6.58 -16.49
CA PRO A 138 6.80 -6.14 -16.53
C PRO A 138 7.15 -5.05 -15.51
N LEU A 139 6.20 -4.19 -15.11
CA LEU A 139 6.43 -3.16 -14.09
C LEU A 139 6.55 -3.75 -12.68
N GLN A 140 6.06 -4.97 -12.44
CA GLN A 140 6.15 -5.64 -11.15
C GLN A 140 7.54 -6.27 -10.91
N LYS A 141 8.32 -6.50 -11.97
CA LYS A 141 9.60 -7.23 -11.91
C LYS A 141 10.61 -6.68 -10.87
N PRO A 142 10.79 -5.35 -10.71
CA PRO A 142 11.68 -4.81 -9.67
C PRO A 142 11.21 -5.15 -8.24
N PHE A 143 9.90 -5.29 -8.04
CA PHE A 143 9.28 -5.47 -6.72
C PHE A 143 9.24 -6.94 -6.26
N VAL A 144 9.49 -7.90 -7.14
CA VAL A 144 9.49 -9.34 -6.81
C VAL A 144 10.88 -9.91 -6.53
N THR A 145 11.91 -9.06 -6.48
CA THR A 145 13.27 -9.48 -6.12
C THR A 145 13.34 -9.91 -4.64
N PRO A 146 14.26 -10.81 -4.25
CA PRO A 146 14.39 -11.24 -2.84
C PRO A 146 14.62 -10.08 -1.89
N LEU A 147 15.40 -9.08 -2.32
CA LEU A 147 15.65 -7.87 -1.55
C LEU A 147 14.38 -7.03 -1.38
N ALA A 148 13.64 -6.79 -2.46
CA ALA A 148 12.39 -6.04 -2.41
C ALA A 148 11.33 -6.75 -1.55
N ASN A 149 11.23 -8.08 -1.66
CA ASN A 149 10.33 -8.88 -0.82
C ASN A 149 10.71 -8.78 0.67
N TYR A 150 12.00 -8.87 1.01
CA TYR A 150 12.46 -8.67 2.39
C TYR A 150 12.07 -7.28 2.93
N PHE A 151 12.29 -6.23 2.14
CA PHE A 151 11.84 -4.89 2.53
C PHE A 151 10.32 -4.78 2.63
N GLY A 152 9.58 -5.54 1.82
CA GLY A 152 8.13 -5.70 1.95
C GLY A 152 7.72 -6.34 3.26
N ASP A 153 8.40 -7.40 3.69
CA ASP A 153 8.12 -8.13 4.94
C ASP A 153 8.32 -7.23 6.17
N ILE A 154 9.39 -6.45 6.21
CA ILE A 154 9.69 -5.54 7.34
C ILE A 154 9.03 -4.15 7.21
N SER A 155 8.32 -3.86 6.11
CA SER A 155 7.82 -2.52 5.79
C SER A 155 6.91 -1.92 6.88
N PHE A 156 6.04 -2.74 7.47
CA PHE A 156 5.16 -2.31 8.56
C PHE A 156 5.94 -2.02 9.85
N GLY A 157 6.89 -2.89 10.21
CA GLY A 157 7.80 -2.64 11.33
C GLY A 157 8.60 -1.36 11.12
N LEU A 158 9.11 -1.13 9.90
CA LEU A 158 9.81 0.09 9.51
C LEU A 158 8.94 1.33 9.70
N TYR A 159 7.69 1.28 9.25
CA TYR A 159 6.71 2.37 9.43
C TYR A 159 6.48 2.72 10.91
N ILE A 160 6.41 1.73 11.80
CA ILE A 160 6.22 1.97 13.23
C ILE A 160 7.48 2.55 13.89
N VAL A 161 8.64 1.93 13.63
CA VAL A 161 9.85 2.22 14.42
C VAL A 161 10.64 3.43 13.92
N HIS A 162 10.52 3.80 12.63
CA HIS A 162 11.36 4.85 12.07
C HIS A 162 11.13 6.21 12.75
N PHE A 163 9.87 6.61 12.98
CA PHE A 163 9.59 7.94 13.52
C PHE A 163 10.06 8.10 14.98
N PRO A 164 9.72 7.20 15.93
CA PRO A 164 10.27 7.27 17.28
C PRO A 164 11.79 7.20 17.33
N PHE A 165 12.41 6.36 16.49
CA PHE A 165 13.87 6.26 16.43
C PHE A 165 14.50 7.56 15.95
N LEU A 166 13.96 8.15 14.87
CA LEU A 166 14.44 9.43 14.34
C LEU A 166 14.28 10.58 15.34
N GLN A 167 13.19 10.60 16.13
CA GLN A 167 12.97 11.63 17.15
C GLN A 167 13.87 11.47 18.39
N THR A 168 14.43 10.27 18.62
CA THR A 168 15.28 9.96 19.77
C THR A 168 16.76 9.86 19.37
N VAL A 169 17.28 8.65 19.18
CA VAL A 169 18.69 8.36 18.88
C VAL A 169 19.09 8.93 17.52
N GLY A 170 18.21 8.87 16.52
CA GLY A 170 18.49 9.37 15.18
C GLY A 170 18.78 10.88 15.17
N ARG A 171 18.01 11.67 15.92
CA ARG A 171 18.25 13.12 16.05
C ARG A 171 19.62 13.40 16.65
N TRP A 172 20.01 12.65 17.69
CA TRP A 172 21.33 12.77 18.30
C TRP A 172 22.44 12.45 17.29
N ILE A 173 22.32 11.36 16.54
CA ILE A 173 23.30 10.97 15.50
C ILE A 173 23.43 12.05 14.42
N ILE A 174 22.32 12.52 13.84
CA ILE A 174 22.33 13.54 12.77
C ILE A 174 22.97 14.84 13.25
N VAL A 175 22.58 15.33 14.44
CA VAL A 175 23.15 16.56 14.98
C VAL A 175 24.65 16.39 15.22
N ASN A 176 25.07 15.22 15.73
CA ASN A 176 26.47 14.94 15.98
C ASN A 176 27.28 14.82 14.68
N THR A 177 26.80 14.10 13.67
CA THR A 177 27.51 14.00 12.38
C THR A 177 27.64 15.36 11.70
N ILE A 178 26.59 16.19 11.72
CA ILE A 178 26.64 17.55 11.20
C ILE A 178 27.72 18.37 11.92
N ARG A 179 27.76 18.34 13.26
CA ARG A 179 28.79 19.02 14.06
C ARG A 179 30.21 18.57 13.73
N HIS A 180 30.41 17.29 13.42
CA HIS A 180 31.75 16.76 13.09
C HIS A 180 32.16 17.03 11.63
N THR A 181 31.20 17.15 10.70
CA THR A 181 31.48 17.36 9.26
C THR A 181 31.58 18.82 8.82
N GLY A 182 31.28 19.80 9.68
CA GLY A 182 31.71 21.17 9.42
C GLY A 182 31.38 22.20 10.49
N SER A 183 32.16 23.29 10.41
CA SER A 183 32.38 24.44 11.31
C SER A 183 31.17 24.87 12.17
N PRO A 184 31.38 25.53 13.35
CA PRO A 184 30.41 25.77 14.44
C PRO A 184 29.08 26.51 14.15
N GLY A 185 28.60 26.58 12.91
CA GLY A 185 27.46 27.42 12.50
C GLY A 185 26.55 26.88 11.39
N PHE A 186 26.44 25.56 11.19
CA PHE A 186 25.51 24.98 10.18
C PHE A 186 25.68 25.58 8.76
N GLY A 187 26.93 25.79 8.31
CA GLY A 187 27.18 26.34 6.98
C GLY A 187 26.59 25.49 5.84
N TYR A 188 26.09 26.14 4.78
CA TYR A 188 25.40 25.53 3.63
C TYR A 188 26.13 24.35 2.96
N GLN A 189 27.47 24.30 3.03
CA GLN A 189 28.30 23.25 2.42
C GLN A 189 28.51 22.03 3.33
N ALA A 190 28.49 22.22 4.65
CA ALA A 190 28.72 21.16 5.64
C ALA A 190 27.44 20.40 5.98
N PHE A 191 26.31 21.09 5.94
CA PHE A 191 25.00 20.52 6.28
C PHE A 191 24.63 19.30 5.42
N PRO A 192 24.76 19.31 4.07
CA PRO A 192 24.40 18.15 3.25
C PRO A 192 25.28 16.92 3.54
N ARG A 193 26.58 17.13 3.81
CA ARG A 193 27.53 16.04 4.07
C ARG A 193 27.26 15.36 5.40
N GLY A 194 27.06 16.14 6.46
CA GLY A 194 26.74 15.61 7.79
C GLY A 194 25.38 14.95 7.86
N PHE A 195 24.39 15.50 7.14
CA PHE A 195 23.07 14.89 7.00
C PHE A 195 23.15 13.56 6.26
N PHE A 196 23.86 13.49 5.14
CA PHE A 196 24.06 12.25 4.38
C PHE A 196 24.78 11.18 5.22
N LEU A 197 25.87 11.55 5.89
CA LEU A 197 26.59 10.62 6.77
C LEU A 197 25.72 10.13 7.92
N GLY A 198 24.95 11.02 8.55
CA GLY A 198 23.99 10.67 9.59
C GLY A 198 22.93 9.70 9.08
N GLY A 199 22.40 9.93 7.87
CA GLY A 199 21.47 9.02 7.21
C GLY A 199 22.06 7.64 6.94
N VAL A 200 23.30 7.56 6.44
CA VAL A 200 24.02 6.29 6.21
C VAL A 200 24.23 5.52 7.52
N LEU A 201 24.53 6.22 8.62
CA LEU A 201 24.67 5.59 9.93
C LEU A 201 23.32 5.11 10.49
N ILE A 202 22.26 5.90 10.39
CA ILE A 202 20.94 5.61 10.97
C ILE A 202 20.21 4.49 10.24
N THR A 203 20.29 4.46 8.91
CA THR A 203 19.54 3.53 8.06
C THR A 203 19.69 2.05 8.48
N PRO A 204 20.91 1.50 8.69
CA PRO A 204 21.05 0.12 9.12
C PRO A 204 20.45 -0.15 10.50
N PHE A 205 20.53 0.80 11.45
CA PHE A 205 19.91 0.64 12.77
C PHE A 205 18.39 0.58 12.68
N ILE A 206 17.77 1.44 11.86
CA ILE A 206 16.32 1.43 11.67
C ILE A 206 15.89 0.14 10.97
N ILE A 207 16.62 -0.33 9.95
CA ILE A 207 16.32 -1.60 9.26
C ILE A 207 16.43 -2.78 10.25
N TRP A 208 17.45 -2.80 11.09
CA TRP A 208 17.62 -3.83 12.11
C TRP A 208 16.49 -3.82 13.14
N LEU A 209 16.12 -2.63 13.64
CA LEU A 209 15.01 -2.50 14.59
C LEU A 209 13.67 -2.91 13.97
N ALA A 210 13.47 -2.63 12.68
CA ALA A 210 12.30 -3.06 11.93
C ALA A 210 12.25 -4.59 11.76
N ASP A 211 13.37 -5.25 11.47
CA ASP A 211 13.45 -6.72 11.41
C ASP A 211 13.14 -7.36 12.77
N ILE A 212 13.64 -6.79 13.87
CA ILE A 212 13.29 -7.22 15.22
C ILE A 212 11.78 -7.08 15.46
N HIS A 213 11.20 -5.92 15.14
CA HIS A 213 9.77 -5.70 15.30
C HIS A 213 8.96 -6.73 14.51
N TRP A 214 9.33 -6.94 13.25
CA TRP A 214 8.68 -7.89 12.36
C TRP A 214 8.70 -9.32 12.92
N ARG A 215 9.86 -9.81 13.36
CA ARG A 215 10.00 -11.17 13.91
C ARG A 215 9.25 -11.37 15.22
N LEU A 216 9.34 -10.38 16.12
CA LEU A 216 8.78 -10.50 17.47
C LEU A 216 7.28 -10.27 17.49
N PHE A 217 6.80 -9.23 16.81
CA PHE A 217 5.41 -8.80 16.90
C PHE A 217 4.59 -9.26 15.70
N ASP A 218 5.01 -8.97 14.48
CA ASP A 218 4.17 -9.21 13.30
C ASP A 218 3.99 -10.72 13.03
N VAL A 219 5.09 -11.46 12.92
CA VAL A 219 5.06 -12.92 12.68
C VAL A 219 4.35 -13.65 13.82
N THR A 220 4.60 -13.26 15.07
CA THR A 220 3.96 -13.86 16.24
C THR A 220 2.46 -13.58 16.27
N SER A 221 2.03 -12.36 15.92
CA SER A 221 0.62 -11.99 15.85
C SER A 221 -0.13 -12.81 14.80
N VAL A 222 0.48 -13.05 13.63
CA VAL A 222 -0.11 -13.91 12.60
C VAL A 222 -0.23 -15.36 13.08
N LYS A 223 0.81 -15.90 13.74
CA LYS A 223 0.78 -17.24 14.34
C LYS A 223 -0.32 -17.37 15.39
N PHE A 224 -0.45 -16.36 16.26
CA PHE A 224 -1.48 -16.29 17.28
C PHE A 224 -2.89 -16.25 16.67
N ALA A 225 -3.13 -15.38 15.68
CA ALA A 225 -4.41 -15.29 14.98
C ALA A 225 -4.79 -16.61 14.29
N ARG A 226 -3.82 -17.29 13.66
CA ARG A 226 -4.02 -18.61 13.06
C ARG A 226 -4.34 -19.69 14.10
N TRP A 227 -3.63 -19.69 15.22
CA TRP A 227 -3.93 -20.62 16.33
C TRP A 227 -5.35 -20.42 16.85
N LEU A 228 -5.76 -19.16 17.06
CA LEU A 228 -7.10 -18.82 17.53
C LEU A 228 -8.17 -19.25 16.53
N SER A 229 -7.97 -19.00 15.23
CA SER A 229 -8.93 -19.40 14.20
C SER A 229 -9.14 -20.91 14.16
N LEU A 230 -8.08 -21.70 14.27
CA LEU A 230 -8.15 -23.16 14.31
C LEU A 230 -8.93 -23.66 15.54
N LYS A 231 -8.74 -23.04 16.70
CA LYS A 231 -9.51 -23.38 17.92
C LYS A 231 -11.00 -23.07 17.74
N CYS A 232 -11.34 -21.90 17.18
CA CYS A 232 -12.73 -21.53 16.91
C CYS A 232 -13.40 -22.46 15.87
N PHE A 233 -12.70 -22.84 14.81
CA PHE A 233 -13.23 -23.78 13.82
C PHE A 233 -13.42 -25.18 14.39
N ALA A 234 -12.49 -25.66 15.23
CA ALA A 234 -12.63 -26.94 15.93
C ALA A 234 -13.85 -26.92 16.87
N ALA A 235 -14.04 -25.84 17.62
CA ALA A 235 -15.21 -25.65 18.47
C ALA A 235 -16.53 -25.66 17.67
N LYS A 236 -16.58 -24.93 16.53
CA LYS A 236 -17.74 -24.92 15.63
C LYS A 236 -18.07 -26.31 15.08
N LYS A 237 -17.06 -27.08 14.67
CA LYS A 237 -17.24 -28.45 14.17
C LYS A 237 -17.82 -29.37 15.25
N LYS A 238 -17.32 -29.28 16.49
CA LYS A 238 -17.82 -30.05 17.65
C LYS A 238 -19.28 -29.71 18.00
N ILE A 239 -19.65 -28.44 17.94
CA ILE A 239 -21.05 -28.01 18.18
C ILE A 239 -21.97 -28.57 17.07
N SER A 240 -21.55 -28.47 15.80
CA SER A 240 -22.34 -28.98 14.67
C SER A 240 -22.53 -30.50 14.69
N SER A 241 -21.53 -31.27 15.15
CA SER A 241 -21.66 -32.72 15.31
C SER A 241 -22.62 -33.09 16.44
N ASN A 242 -22.57 -32.37 17.57
CA ASN A 242 -23.47 -32.63 18.70
C ASN A 242 -24.93 -32.35 18.36
N ILE A 243 -25.22 -31.28 17.62
CA ILE A 243 -26.59 -30.96 17.18
C ILE A 243 -27.11 -32.01 16.20
N ARG A 244 -26.29 -32.47 15.25
CA ARG A 244 -26.68 -33.56 14.33
C ARG A 244 -26.89 -34.89 15.06
N GLY A 245 -26.06 -35.21 16.05
CA GLY A 245 -26.25 -36.39 16.90
C GLY A 245 -27.53 -36.32 17.74
N ALA A 246 -27.85 -35.15 18.31
CA ALA A 246 -29.08 -34.96 19.07
C ALA A 246 -30.35 -35.13 18.22
N ASN A 247 -30.36 -34.60 17.00
CA ASN A 247 -31.49 -34.72 16.08
C ASN A 247 -31.71 -36.14 15.52
N LEU A 248 -30.67 -36.99 15.54
CA LEU A 248 -30.76 -38.40 15.14
C LEU A 248 -31.27 -39.32 16.26
N ILE A 249 -31.24 -38.86 17.51
CA ILE A 249 -31.73 -39.62 18.69
C ILE A 249 -33.20 -39.28 18.99
N SER A 250 -33.72 -38.18 18.42
CA SER A 250 -35.08 -37.68 18.62
C SER A 250 -36.06 -38.00 17.47
N ALA A 251 -35.68 -38.86 16.52
CA ALA A 251 -36.50 -39.34 15.40
C ALA A 251 -36.59 -40.86 15.45
#